data_AF-A0A2N0B972-F1
#
_entry.id   AF-A0A2N0B972-F1
#
_cell.length_a   1.000
_cell.length_b   1.000
_cell.length_c   1.000
_cell.angle_alpha   90.00
_cell.angle_beta   90.00
_cell.angle_gamma   90.00
#
_symmetry.space_group_name_H-M   'P 1'
#
loop_
_entity.id
_entity.type
_entity.pdbx_description
1 polymer ?
#
loop_
_entity_poly.entity_id
_entity_poly.type
_entity_poly.pdbx_seq_one_letter_code
_entity_poly.pdbx_strand_id
1 'polypeptide(L)'
;MILTEEMERTLKKAWEEAKKRRNEFITLEHILLAITYDGVGKEVLEACGADLELLRKELSQYLDRELESFPESSGEVDPIYTIGVQHVLQLAEFHVQSTRNKKMDAGDVLAALFREDQSNAVYFLGTQDISRLDIVRYISHGIRKDRKQREKETINEDGEKVQDPLKAFCVDLTAKAREGKLDPMVGREDELDRTIHILCRRRKNNPIFVGEAGVGKTSIVEGLAQKVVDGKVPEPLKNLKVYSLDMGLLLAGTKFRGEFEERLKNVVTVITSQD
;
A
#
# COMPACT_ATOMS: atom_id res chain seq x y z
N MET A 1 -10.65 -19.41 -22.61
CA MET A 1 -10.37 -19.43 -21.16
C MET A 1 -11.65 -19.81 -20.43
N ILE A 2 -11.58 -20.50 -19.29
CA ILE A 2 -12.79 -21.01 -18.60
C ILE A 2 -12.85 -20.37 -17.20
N LEU A 3 -13.91 -19.61 -16.93
CA LEU A 3 -14.25 -19.20 -15.57
C LEU A 3 -14.47 -20.46 -14.73
N THR A 4 -14.11 -20.45 -13.46
CA THR A 4 -14.60 -21.50 -12.56
C THR A 4 -16.12 -21.44 -12.51
N GLU A 5 -16.79 -22.59 -12.38
CA GLU A 5 -18.26 -22.63 -12.23
C GLU A 5 -18.72 -21.78 -11.03
N GLU A 6 -17.88 -21.66 -10.00
CA GLU A 6 -18.14 -20.81 -8.86
C GLU A 6 -18.10 -19.33 -9.23
N MET A 7 -17.06 -18.89 -9.94
CA MET A 7 -16.97 -17.52 -10.42
C MET A 7 -18.10 -17.15 -11.39
N GLU A 8 -18.53 -18.07 -12.27
CA GLU A 8 -19.70 -17.85 -13.14
C GLU A 8 -20.98 -17.61 -12.32
N ARG A 9 -21.20 -18.42 -11.27
CA ARG A 9 -22.30 -18.20 -10.34
C ARG A 9 -22.19 -16.86 -9.61
N THR A 10 -20.98 -16.44 -9.28
CA THR A 10 -20.72 -15.17 -8.60
C THR A 10 -21.02 -13.96 -9.51
N LEU A 11 -20.63 -14.00 -10.79
CA LEU A 11 -21.03 -12.97 -11.76
C LEU A 11 -22.55 -12.95 -11.98
N LYS A 12 -23.19 -14.12 -12.04
CA LYS A 12 -24.65 -14.22 -12.14
C LYS A 12 -25.35 -13.59 -10.93
N LYS A 13 -24.84 -13.80 -9.71
CA LYS A 13 -25.37 -13.16 -8.50
C LYS A 13 -25.20 -11.63 -8.55
N ALA A 14 -24.06 -11.12 -9.03
CA ALA A 14 -23.86 -9.69 -9.22
C ALA A 14 -24.87 -9.09 -10.20
N TRP A 15 -25.15 -9.81 -11.30
CA TRP A 15 -26.17 -9.45 -12.28
C TRP A 15 -27.59 -9.45 -11.68
N GLU A 16 -27.95 -10.49 -10.92
CA GLU A 16 -29.25 -10.60 -10.25
C GLU A 16 -29.46 -9.47 -9.22
N GLU A 17 -28.40 -9.09 -8.49
CA GLU A 17 -28.45 -7.99 -7.51
C GLU A 17 -28.68 -6.63 -8.20
N ALA A 18 -27.98 -6.36 -9.30
CA ALA A 18 -28.17 -5.16 -10.11
C ALA A 18 -29.60 -5.11 -10.69
N LYS A 19 -30.10 -6.24 -11.22
CA LYS A 19 -31.46 -6.33 -11.76
C LYS A 19 -32.53 -6.11 -10.68
N LYS A 20 -32.34 -6.70 -9.50
CA LYS A 20 -33.26 -6.54 -8.35
C LYS A 20 -33.37 -5.08 -7.90
N ARG A 21 -32.25 -4.36 -7.92
CA ARG A 21 -32.16 -2.93 -7.58
C ARG A 21 -32.51 -2.01 -8.76
N ARG A 22 -32.79 -2.58 -9.93
CA ARG A 22 -33.07 -1.88 -11.19
C ARG A 22 -31.96 -0.90 -11.60
N ASN A 23 -30.71 -1.23 -11.29
CA ASN A 23 -29.57 -0.46 -11.76
C ASN A 23 -29.37 -0.69 -13.26
N GLU A 24 -29.01 0.37 -14.00
CA GLU A 24 -28.67 0.25 -15.42
C GLU A 24 -27.39 -0.54 -15.65
N PHE A 25 -26.43 -0.37 -14.74
CA PHE A 25 -25.09 -0.90 -14.89
C PHE A 25 -24.72 -1.85 -13.77
N ILE A 26 -24.03 -2.93 -14.15
CA ILE A 26 -23.30 -3.80 -13.23
C ILE A 26 -21.91 -3.20 -13.06
N THR A 27 -21.65 -2.73 -11.85
CA THR A 27 -20.40 -2.06 -11.48
C THR A 27 -19.46 -2.99 -10.70
N LEU A 28 -18.26 -2.51 -10.38
CA LEU A 28 -17.28 -3.28 -9.60
C LEU A 28 -17.76 -3.54 -8.18
N GLU A 29 -18.60 -2.68 -7.62
CA GLU A 29 -19.19 -2.83 -6.29
C GLU A 29 -20.19 -3.98 -6.25
N HIS A 30 -20.95 -4.21 -7.33
CA HIS A 30 -21.80 -5.38 -7.46
C HIS A 30 -20.98 -6.67 -7.49
N ILE A 31 -19.87 -6.67 -8.24
CA ILE A 31 -18.95 -7.81 -8.31
C ILE A 31 -18.31 -8.06 -6.96
N LEU A 32 -17.78 -7.03 -6.30
CA LEU A 32 -17.16 -7.17 -4.98
C LEU A 32 -18.16 -7.69 -3.95
N LEU A 33 -19.39 -7.17 -3.95
CA LEU A 33 -20.46 -7.64 -3.08
C LEU A 33 -20.75 -9.14 -3.31
N ALA A 34 -20.88 -9.56 -4.57
CA ALA A 34 -21.10 -10.97 -4.91
C ALA A 34 -19.92 -11.86 -4.48
N ILE A 35 -18.69 -11.39 -4.68
CA ILE A 35 -17.45 -12.08 -4.26
C ILE A 35 -17.42 -12.28 -2.74
N THR A 36 -18.00 -11.38 -1.94
CA THR A 36 -18.07 -11.63 -0.48
C THR A 36 -18.86 -12.88 -0.11
N TYR A 37 -19.71 -13.40 -1.01
CA TYR A 37 -20.50 -14.63 -0.83
C TYR A 37 -19.96 -15.82 -1.64
N ASP A 38 -18.88 -15.62 -2.40
CA ASP A 38 -18.13 -16.66 -3.11
C ASP A 38 -17.23 -17.41 -2.12
N GLY A 39 -17.06 -18.72 -2.25
CA GLY A 39 -16.26 -19.51 -1.32
C GLY A 39 -14.79 -19.09 -1.34
N VAL A 40 -14.19 -19.00 -2.53
CA VAL A 40 -12.81 -18.57 -2.72
C VAL A 40 -12.66 -17.09 -2.36
N GLY A 41 -13.59 -16.26 -2.84
CA GLY A 41 -13.60 -14.82 -2.56
C GLY A 41 -13.64 -14.49 -1.07
N LYS A 42 -14.53 -15.18 -0.33
CA LYS A 42 -14.64 -15.08 1.13
C LYS A 42 -13.32 -15.47 1.81
N GLU A 43 -12.75 -16.60 1.43
CA GLU A 43 -11.51 -17.09 2.02
C GLU A 43 -10.36 -16.10 1.84
N VAL A 44 -10.20 -15.56 0.62
CA VAL A 44 -9.18 -14.56 0.30
C VAL A 44 -9.39 -13.28 1.11
N LEU A 45 -10.61 -12.76 1.16
CA LEU A 45 -10.90 -11.51 1.88
C LEU A 45 -10.73 -11.67 3.40
N GLU A 46 -11.22 -12.77 3.99
CA GLU A 46 -11.03 -13.07 5.42
C GLU A 46 -9.55 -13.26 5.76
N ALA A 47 -8.81 -13.95 4.89
CA ALA A 47 -7.36 -14.08 5.02
C ALA A 47 -6.65 -12.73 4.94
N CYS A 48 -7.18 -11.76 4.20
CA CYS A 48 -6.65 -10.40 4.15
C CYS A 48 -7.16 -9.50 5.30
N GLY A 49 -7.89 -10.06 6.28
CA GLY A 49 -8.37 -9.32 7.45
C GLY A 49 -9.68 -8.55 7.23
N ALA A 50 -10.43 -8.83 6.15
CA ALA A 50 -11.70 -8.19 5.89
C ALA A 50 -12.75 -8.55 6.95
N ASP A 51 -13.50 -7.54 7.39
CA ASP A 51 -14.79 -7.73 8.05
C ASP A 51 -15.88 -7.79 6.97
N LEU A 52 -16.25 -9.02 6.59
CA LEU A 52 -17.20 -9.25 5.51
C LEU A 52 -18.60 -8.73 5.82
N GLU A 53 -19.02 -8.75 7.08
CA GLU A 53 -20.34 -8.24 7.46
C GLU A 53 -20.39 -6.72 7.29
N LEU A 54 -19.36 -6.03 7.76
CA LEU A 54 -19.22 -4.59 7.56
C LEU A 54 -19.12 -4.25 6.07
N LEU A 55 -18.28 -4.96 5.30
CA LEU A 55 -18.06 -4.72 3.88
C LEU A 55 -19.36 -4.87 3.07
N ARG A 56 -20.12 -5.95 3.32
CA ARG A 56 -21.42 -6.18 2.67
C ARG A 56 -22.42 -5.07 2.97
N LYS A 57 -22.44 -4.59 4.21
CA LYS A 57 -23.33 -3.50 4.64
C LYS A 57 -22.98 -2.19 3.94
N GLU A 58 -21.70 -1.83 3.92
CA GLU A 58 -21.22 -0.60 3.27
C GLU A 58 -21.48 -0.62 1.76
N LEU A 59 -21.16 -1.74 1.10
CA LEU A 59 -21.43 -1.92 -0.33
C LEU A 59 -22.93 -1.87 -0.63
N SER A 60 -23.77 -2.57 0.15
CA SER A 60 -25.22 -2.54 -0.06
C SER A 60 -25.79 -1.14 0.10
N GLN A 61 -25.34 -0.38 1.11
CA GLN A 61 -25.77 0.99 1.33
C GLN A 61 -25.35 1.92 0.19
N TYR A 62 -24.13 1.74 -0.34
CA TYR A 62 -23.66 2.49 -1.50
C TYR A 62 -24.52 2.21 -2.74
N LEU A 63 -24.76 0.92 -3.03
CA LEU A 63 -25.58 0.51 -4.18
C LEU A 63 -27.02 1.03 -4.10
N ASP A 64 -27.60 1.14 -2.89
CA ASP A 64 -28.96 1.66 -2.69
C ASP A 64 -29.07 3.19 -2.79
N ARG A 65 -27.98 3.93 -2.51
CA ARG A 65 -28.03 5.39 -2.34
C ARG A 65 -27.42 6.16 -3.50
N GLU A 66 -26.29 5.67 -4.01
CA GLU A 66 -25.44 6.43 -4.92
C GLU A 66 -25.63 6.02 -6.38
N LEU A 67 -26.20 4.84 -6.64
CA LEU A 67 -26.52 4.41 -7.99
C LEU A 67 -27.98 4.69 -8.33
N GLU A 68 -28.19 5.41 -9.43
CA GLU A 68 -29.52 5.66 -9.96
C GLU A 68 -30.19 4.35 -10.41
N SER A 69 -31.46 4.20 -10.03
CA SER A 69 -32.31 3.08 -10.44
C SER A 69 -33.28 3.53 -11.54
N PHE A 70 -33.56 2.67 -12.50
CA PHE A 70 -34.59 2.94 -13.51
C PHE A 70 -35.97 3.16 -12.86
N PRO A 71 -36.75 4.15 -13.33
CA PRO A 71 -38.12 4.36 -12.90
C PRO A 71 -38.96 3.08 -13.09
N GLU A 72 -39.93 2.85 -12.19
CA GLU A 72 -40.77 1.65 -12.29
C GLU A 72 -41.56 1.56 -13.59
N SER A 73 -41.80 2.70 -14.23
CA SER A 73 -42.50 2.86 -15.51
C SER A 73 -41.71 2.39 -16.73
N SER A 74 -40.40 2.16 -16.62
CA SER A 74 -39.51 1.92 -17.76
C SER A 74 -39.49 0.45 -18.27
N GLY A 75 -40.31 -0.42 -17.70
CA GLY A 75 -40.32 -1.86 -18.01
C GLY A 75 -39.13 -2.62 -17.39
N GLU A 76 -39.02 -3.91 -17.68
CA GLU A 76 -37.83 -4.69 -17.30
C GLU A 76 -36.69 -4.40 -18.27
N VAL A 77 -35.60 -3.82 -17.75
CA VAL A 77 -34.34 -3.62 -18.48
C VAL A 77 -33.29 -4.51 -17.84
N ASP A 78 -32.59 -5.28 -18.66
CA ASP A 78 -31.47 -6.11 -18.19
C ASP A 78 -30.22 -5.23 -18.02
N PRO A 79 -29.52 -5.33 -16.86
CA PRO A 79 -28.37 -4.49 -16.58
C PRO A 79 -27.17 -4.90 -17.45
N ILE A 80 -26.36 -3.93 -17.84
CA ILE A 80 -25.16 -4.13 -18.66
C ILE A 80 -23.88 -3.88 -17.87
N TYR A 81 -22.80 -4.60 -18.19
CA TYR A 81 -21.51 -4.38 -17.53
C TYR A 81 -20.92 -3.02 -17.88
N THR A 82 -20.34 -2.33 -16.90
CA THR A 82 -19.53 -1.13 -17.19
C THR A 82 -18.22 -1.48 -17.88
N ILE A 83 -17.61 -0.48 -18.52
CA ILE A 83 -16.27 -0.61 -19.10
C ILE A 83 -15.24 -1.01 -18.03
N GLY A 84 -15.35 -0.47 -16.81
CA GLY A 84 -14.47 -0.83 -15.69
C GLY A 84 -14.57 -2.30 -15.32
N VAL A 85 -15.78 -2.88 -15.31
CA VAL A 85 -15.96 -4.32 -15.09
C VAL A 85 -15.32 -5.13 -16.22
N GLN A 86 -15.57 -4.77 -17.48
CA GLN A 86 -15.00 -5.46 -18.63
C GLN A 86 -13.46 -5.44 -18.59
N HIS A 87 -12.88 -4.29 -18.24
CA HIS A 87 -11.45 -4.12 -18.11
C HIS A 87 -10.87 -4.98 -16.96
N VAL A 88 -11.51 -5.02 -15.79
CA VAL A 88 -11.08 -5.86 -14.67
C VAL A 88 -11.12 -7.36 -15.02
N LEU A 89 -12.18 -7.82 -15.70
CA LEU A 89 -12.27 -9.21 -16.15
C LEU A 89 -11.18 -9.54 -17.17
N GLN A 90 -10.88 -8.62 -18.09
CA GLN A 90 -9.80 -8.78 -19.07
C GLN A 90 -8.42 -8.80 -18.40
N LEU A 91 -8.19 -7.96 -17.39
CA LEU A 91 -6.95 -7.95 -16.62
C LEU A 91 -6.75 -9.23 -15.80
N ALA A 92 -7.82 -9.74 -15.20
CA ALA A 92 -7.81 -11.03 -14.51
C ALA A 92 -7.49 -12.16 -15.49
N GLU A 93 -8.03 -12.12 -16.71
CA GLU A 93 -7.67 -13.07 -17.78
C GLU A 93 -6.18 -13.05 -18.11
N PHE A 94 -5.60 -11.87 -18.33
CA PHE A 94 -4.16 -11.75 -18.59
C PHE A 94 -3.30 -12.25 -17.44
N HIS A 95 -3.73 -12.02 -16.19
CA HIS A 95 -3.04 -12.52 -15.01
C HIS A 95 -2.98 -14.05 -14.99
N VAL A 96 -4.12 -14.72 -15.20
CA VAL A 96 -4.22 -16.19 -15.22
C VAL A 96 -3.44 -16.80 -16.38
N GLN A 97 -3.45 -16.18 -17.56
CA GLN A 97 -2.64 -16.63 -18.70
C GLN A 97 -1.14 -16.59 -18.39
N SER A 98 -0.69 -15.59 -17.62
CA SER A 98 0.71 -15.47 -17.22
C SER A 98 1.14 -16.52 -16.17
N THR A 99 0.21 -17.05 -15.37
CA THR A 99 0.49 -18.01 -14.29
C THR A 99 0.37 -19.48 -14.72
N ARG A 100 0.21 -19.76 -16.03
CA ARG A 100 -0.08 -21.10 -16.60
C ARG A 100 -1.35 -21.77 -16.05
N ASN A 101 -2.15 -21.05 -15.28
CA ASN A 101 -3.45 -21.52 -14.84
C ASN A 101 -4.45 -21.45 -16.00
N LYS A 102 -5.37 -22.42 -16.05
CA LYS A 102 -6.38 -22.51 -17.12
C LYS A 102 -7.76 -22.00 -16.69
N LYS A 103 -7.94 -21.77 -15.38
CA LYS A 103 -9.20 -21.37 -14.77
C LYS A 103 -9.02 -20.07 -14.01
N MET A 104 -10.01 -19.19 -14.11
CA MET A 104 -10.07 -17.93 -13.37
C MET A 104 -11.06 -18.06 -12.22
N ASP A 105 -10.62 -17.70 -11.01
CA ASP A 105 -11.45 -17.69 -9.80
C ASP A 105 -11.67 -16.26 -9.28
N ALA A 106 -12.37 -16.16 -8.14
CA ALA A 106 -12.68 -14.89 -7.51
C ALA A 106 -11.44 -14.15 -6.99
N GLY A 107 -10.37 -14.86 -6.64
CA GLY A 107 -9.11 -14.28 -6.20
C GLY A 107 -8.43 -13.50 -7.34
N ASP A 108 -8.41 -14.05 -8.54
CA ASP A 108 -7.87 -13.37 -9.72
C ASP A 108 -8.61 -12.06 -10.01
N VAL A 109 -9.94 -12.10 -9.94
CA VAL A 109 -10.80 -10.93 -10.16
C VAL A 109 -10.59 -9.88 -9.06
N LEU A 110 -10.48 -10.30 -7.79
CA LEU A 110 -10.14 -9.43 -6.67
C LEU A 110 -8.78 -8.74 -6.86
N ALA A 111 -7.76 -9.49 -7.28
CA ALA A 111 -6.43 -8.94 -7.52
C ALA A 111 -6.40 -7.94 -8.70
N ALA A 112 -7.25 -8.16 -9.70
CA ALA A 112 -7.43 -7.27 -10.85
C ALA A 112 -8.25 -6.02 -10.50
N LEU A 113 -9.21 -6.10 -9.56
CA LEU A 113 -10.06 -4.99 -9.14
C LEU A 113 -9.24 -3.78 -8.66
N PHE A 114 -8.11 -4.03 -7.97
CA PHE A 114 -7.17 -2.97 -7.54
C PHE A 114 -6.46 -2.22 -8.68
N ARG A 115 -6.68 -2.58 -9.94
CA ARG A 115 -6.19 -1.82 -11.10
C ARG A 115 -7.11 -0.65 -11.45
N GLU A 116 -8.34 -0.67 -10.95
CA GLU A 116 -9.29 0.43 -11.02
C GLU A 116 -9.29 1.18 -9.68
N ASP A 117 -8.21 1.93 -9.42
CA ASP A 117 -7.95 2.62 -8.15
C ASP A 117 -8.96 3.73 -7.81
N GLN A 118 -9.68 4.23 -8.82
CA GLN A 118 -10.77 5.21 -8.67
C GLN A 118 -12.13 4.56 -8.35
N SER A 119 -12.22 3.23 -8.25
CA SER A 119 -13.50 2.56 -7.98
C SER A 119 -13.87 2.60 -6.48
N ASN A 120 -15.17 2.67 -6.20
CA ASN A 120 -15.65 2.62 -4.81
C ASN A 120 -15.41 1.23 -4.20
N ALA A 121 -15.37 0.18 -5.02
CA ALA A 121 -14.95 -1.15 -4.59
C ALA A 121 -13.54 -1.14 -3.97
N VAL A 122 -12.55 -0.49 -4.61
CA VAL A 122 -11.19 -0.35 -4.04
C VAL A 122 -11.21 0.54 -2.80
N TYR A 123 -12.02 1.60 -2.80
CA TYR A 123 -12.18 2.46 -1.62
C TYR A 123 -12.64 1.68 -0.39
N PHE A 124 -13.69 0.85 -0.49
CA PHE A 124 -14.20 0.05 0.63
C PHE A 124 -13.23 -1.04 1.10
N LEU A 125 -12.41 -1.58 0.20
CA LEU A 125 -11.31 -2.47 0.61
C LEU A 125 -10.23 -1.68 1.37
N GLY A 126 -9.93 -0.47 0.91
CA GLY A 126 -8.98 0.44 1.55
C GLY A 126 -9.40 0.93 2.94
N THR A 127 -10.70 1.15 3.19
CA THR A 127 -11.19 1.52 4.55
C THR A 127 -10.95 0.41 5.56
N GLN A 128 -10.83 -0.84 5.10
CA GLN A 128 -10.47 -2.01 5.92
C GLN A 128 -8.97 -2.33 5.88
N ASP A 129 -8.14 -1.42 5.35
CA ASP A 129 -6.69 -1.57 5.19
C ASP A 129 -6.31 -2.78 4.30
N ILE A 130 -7.18 -3.20 3.38
CA ILE A 130 -6.88 -4.29 2.44
C ILE A 130 -6.20 -3.71 1.21
N SER A 131 -5.02 -4.24 0.90
CA SER A 131 -4.26 -3.85 -0.29
C SER A 131 -4.25 -4.96 -1.34
N ARG A 132 -3.94 -4.59 -2.59
CA ARG A 132 -3.69 -5.56 -3.67
C ARG A 132 -2.64 -6.61 -3.29
N LEU A 133 -1.64 -6.18 -2.53
CA LEU A 133 -0.52 -7.00 -2.12
C LEU A 133 -0.97 -8.09 -1.13
N ASP A 134 -1.87 -7.78 -0.21
CA ASP A 134 -2.44 -8.77 0.70
C ASP A 134 -3.12 -9.90 -0.08
N ILE A 135 -3.94 -9.54 -1.07
CA ILE A 135 -4.65 -10.48 -1.94
C ILE A 135 -3.67 -11.33 -2.76
N VAL A 136 -2.68 -10.71 -3.40
CA VAL A 136 -1.69 -11.44 -4.22
C VAL A 136 -0.82 -12.35 -3.37
N ARG A 137 -0.41 -11.93 -2.15
CA ARG A 137 0.33 -12.77 -1.20
C ARG A 137 -0.48 -13.99 -0.79
N TYR A 138 -1.78 -13.81 -0.51
CA TYR A 138 -2.64 -14.93 -0.17
C TYR A 138 -2.82 -15.90 -1.33
N ILE A 139 -3.14 -15.42 -2.53
CA ILE A 139 -3.36 -16.28 -3.70
C ILE A 139 -2.07 -17.02 -4.10
N SER A 140 -0.92 -16.35 -4.03
CA SER A 140 0.35 -16.94 -4.48
C SER A 140 0.98 -17.88 -3.45
N HIS A 141 0.85 -17.57 -2.16
CA HIS A 141 1.64 -18.20 -1.09
C HIS A 141 0.80 -18.65 0.12
N GLY A 142 -0.51 -18.40 0.14
CA GLY A 142 -1.40 -18.76 1.25
C GLY A 142 -1.18 -17.94 2.52
N ILE A 143 -0.39 -16.87 2.45
CA ILE A 143 0.00 -16.06 3.62
C ILE A 143 -1.19 -15.22 4.07
N ARG A 144 -1.68 -15.48 5.28
CA ARG A 144 -2.80 -14.74 5.91
C ARG A 144 -2.29 -13.46 6.59
N LYS A 145 -3.07 -12.40 6.49
CA LYS A 145 -2.93 -11.16 7.28
C LYS A 145 -3.48 -11.40 8.68
N ASP A 146 -2.60 -11.52 9.66
CA ASP A 146 -3.00 -11.85 11.02
C ASP A 146 -3.74 -10.68 11.70
N ARG A 147 -5.04 -10.84 11.99
CA ARG A 147 -5.86 -9.82 12.70
C ARG A 147 -5.34 -9.52 14.12
N LYS A 148 -4.49 -10.39 14.69
CA LYS A 148 -3.85 -10.25 16.02
C LYS A 148 -2.55 -9.44 16.02
N GLN A 149 -2.03 -9.06 14.86
CA GLN A 149 -0.87 -8.17 14.73
C GLN A 149 -1.21 -6.67 14.93
N ARG A 150 -2.28 -6.35 15.66
CA ARG A 150 -2.55 -4.96 16.07
C ARG A 150 -1.72 -4.50 17.28
N GLU A 151 -1.09 -5.40 18.04
CA GLU A 151 -0.29 -4.96 19.21
C GLU A 151 1.00 -5.73 19.53
N LYS A 152 1.31 -6.89 18.93
CA LYS A 152 2.60 -7.55 19.18
C LYS A 152 3.12 -8.28 17.95
N GLU A 153 4.35 -7.91 17.60
CA GLU A 153 5.38 -8.73 16.97
C GLU A 153 5.11 -9.23 15.54
N THR A 154 5.90 -8.67 14.64
CA THR A 154 6.29 -9.20 13.34
C THR A 154 6.94 -10.58 13.55
N ILE A 155 6.28 -11.63 13.06
CA ILE A 155 6.89 -12.95 12.89
C ILE A 155 6.79 -13.28 11.39
N ASN A 156 7.94 -13.54 10.78
CA ASN A 156 8.06 -14.32 9.54
C ASN A 156 8.80 -15.63 9.87
N GLU A 157 8.60 -16.63 9.00
CA GLU A 157 8.70 -18.07 9.23
C GLU A 157 10.11 -18.69 9.43
N ASP A 158 11.17 -17.91 9.66
CA ASP A 158 12.55 -18.46 9.72
C ASP A 158 13.35 -18.13 11.00
N GLY A 159 12.70 -17.77 12.10
CA GLY A 159 13.34 -17.78 13.43
C GLY A 159 14.53 -16.81 13.65
N GLU A 160 14.84 -15.93 12.70
CA GLU A 160 15.81 -14.86 12.88
C GLU A 160 15.12 -13.53 13.22
N LYS A 161 15.59 -12.89 14.28
CA LYS A 161 15.04 -11.65 14.84
C LYS A 161 14.84 -10.60 13.74
N VAL A 162 13.63 -10.04 13.69
CA VAL A 162 13.20 -8.87 12.90
C VAL A 162 14.35 -7.87 12.79
N GLN A 163 14.89 -7.72 11.58
CA GLN A 163 15.80 -6.62 11.29
C GLN A 163 15.01 -5.33 11.48
N ASP A 164 15.45 -4.51 12.43
CA ASP A 164 15.05 -3.12 12.60
C ASP A 164 14.96 -2.46 11.21
N PRO A 165 13.78 -1.99 10.75
CA PRO A 165 13.62 -1.41 9.41
C PRO A 165 14.61 -0.27 9.13
N LEU A 166 15.03 0.45 10.18
CA LEU A 166 16.07 1.47 10.05
C LEU A 166 17.44 0.86 9.74
N LYS A 167 17.78 -0.31 10.28
CA LYS A 167 19.01 -1.02 9.93
C LYS A 167 18.95 -1.68 8.56
N ALA A 168 17.77 -2.12 8.14
CA ALA A 168 17.58 -2.78 6.85
C ALA A 168 17.63 -1.79 5.68
N PHE A 169 17.06 -0.59 5.85
CA PHE A 169 16.85 0.36 4.74
C PHE A 169 17.54 1.72 4.93
N CYS A 170 18.10 2.00 6.10
CA CYS A 170 18.81 3.24 6.36
C CYS A 170 20.25 3.00 6.79
N VAL A 171 21.07 4.04 6.59
CA VAL A 171 22.45 4.11 7.04
C VAL A 171 22.54 5.16 8.14
N ASP A 172 22.98 4.76 9.33
CA ASP A 172 23.21 5.69 10.45
C ASP A 172 24.48 6.52 10.21
N LEU A 173 24.30 7.80 9.86
CA LEU A 173 25.41 8.72 9.63
C LEU A 173 26.05 9.18 10.95
N THR A 174 25.31 9.22 12.05
CA THR A 174 25.88 9.56 13.37
C THR A 174 26.79 8.46 13.90
N ALA A 175 26.46 7.19 13.65
CA ALA A 175 27.35 6.07 13.94
C ALA A 175 28.63 6.16 13.11
N LYS A 176 28.52 6.39 11.79
CA LYS A 176 29.69 6.60 10.92
C LYS A 176 30.56 7.79 11.35
N ALA A 177 29.94 8.88 11.79
CA ALA A 177 30.64 10.05 12.33
C ALA A 177 31.45 9.72 13.59
N ARG A 178 30.87 8.97 14.54
CA ARG A 178 31.57 8.50 15.76
C ARG A 178 32.76 7.60 15.43
N GLU A 179 32.63 6.80 14.37
CA GLU A 179 33.70 5.92 13.88
C GLU A 179 34.75 6.66 13.04
N GLY A 180 34.56 7.96 12.73
CA GLY A 180 35.48 8.74 11.91
C GLY A 180 35.50 8.31 10.43
N LYS A 181 34.43 7.69 9.94
CA LYS A 181 34.32 7.17 8.56
C LYS A 181 33.66 8.14 7.57
N LEU A 182 33.28 9.33 8.03
CA LEU A 182 32.70 10.37 7.16
C LEU A 182 33.80 11.23 6.56
N ASP A 183 33.59 11.67 5.32
CA ASP A 183 34.51 12.59 4.66
C ASP A 183 34.41 13.99 5.29
N PRO A 184 35.53 14.69 5.50
CA PRO A 184 35.51 16.03 6.07
C PRO A 184 34.84 17.02 5.11
N MET A 185 33.92 17.82 5.65
CA MET A 185 33.30 18.92 4.92
C MET A 185 34.29 20.08 4.76
N VAL A 186 34.50 20.56 3.53
CA VAL A 186 35.38 21.70 3.23
C VAL A 186 34.57 22.85 2.62
N GLY A 187 34.65 24.03 3.23
CA GLY A 187 34.16 25.30 2.65
C GLY A 187 32.64 25.42 2.49
N ARG A 188 31.85 24.75 3.33
CA ARG A 188 30.37 24.75 3.27
C ARG A 188 29.69 25.10 4.59
N GLU A 189 30.38 25.89 5.41
CA GLU A 189 29.89 26.23 6.75
C GLU A 189 28.59 27.03 6.69
N ASP A 190 28.47 27.96 5.75
CA ASP A 190 27.26 28.79 5.58
C ASP A 190 26.01 27.97 5.26
N GLU A 191 26.12 26.97 4.36
CA GLU A 191 25.02 26.08 4.03
C GLU A 191 24.64 25.16 5.20
N LEU A 192 25.63 24.70 5.95
CA LEU A 192 25.41 23.87 7.14
C LEU A 192 24.69 24.66 8.24
N ASP A 193 25.14 25.88 8.51
CA ASP A 193 24.51 26.73 9.53
C ASP A 193 23.09 27.12 9.12
N ARG A 194 22.85 27.36 7.83
CA ARG A 194 21.50 27.54 7.29
C ARG A 194 20.63 26.29 7.47
N THR A 195 21.20 25.10 7.28
CA THR A 195 20.50 23.82 7.50
C THR A 195 20.07 23.67 8.95
N ILE A 196 21.00 23.91 9.89
CA ILE A 196 20.73 23.89 11.34
C ILE A 196 19.61 24.88 11.68
N HIS A 197 19.67 26.11 11.15
CA HIS A 197 18.66 27.12 11.39
C HIS A 197 17.27 26.72 10.87
N ILE A 198 17.19 26.03 9.72
CA ILE A 198 15.92 25.51 9.19
C ILE A 198 15.36 24.40 10.08
N LEU A 199 16.20 23.44 10.48
CA LEU A 199 15.80 22.30 11.32
C LEU A 199 15.26 22.74 12.69
N CYS A 200 15.82 23.82 13.26
CA CYS A 200 15.36 24.38 14.54
C CYS A 200 14.01 25.13 14.47
N ARG A 201 13.37 25.24 13.30
CA ARG A 201 12.07 25.92 13.17
C ARG A 201 10.94 25.04 13.68
N ARG A 202 9.91 25.65 14.29
CA ARG A 202 8.69 24.92 14.69
C ARG A 202 7.84 24.44 13.51
N ARG A 203 7.90 25.13 12.38
CA ARG A 203 7.14 24.83 11.15
C ARG A 203 8.07 24.98 9.96
N LYS A 204 7.85 24.18 8.91
CA LYS A 204 8.68 24.17 7.69
C LYS A 204 10.16 23.90 8.03
N ASN A 205 10.38 22.88 8.86
CA ASN A 205 11.67 22.41 9.34
C ASN A 205 12.35 21.39 8.40
N ASN A 206 11.87 21.27 7.17
CA ASN A 206 12.40 20.33 6.18
C ASN A 206 13.31 21.08 5.19
N PRO A 207 14.65 21.02 5.34
CA PRO A 207 15.57 21.64 4.38
C PRO A 207 15.59 20.86 3.06
N ILE A 208 15.74 21.59 1.94
CA ILE A 208 15.89 21.02 0.60
C ILE A 208 17.14 21.60 -0.05
N PHE A 209 18.08 20.74 -0.44
CA PHE A 209 19.34 21.13 -1.08
C PHE A 209 19.22 21.17 -2.61
N VAL A 210 19.22 22.37 -3.19
CA VAL A 210 19.14 22.60 -4.64
C VAL A 210 20.55 22.83 -5.20
N GLY A 211 20.82 22.28 -6.38
CA GLY A 211 22.14 22.34 -7.05
C GLY A 211 22.30 21.20 -8.07
N GLU A 212 23.37 21.24 -8.86
CA GLU A 212 23.69 20.19 -9.84
C GLU A 212 24.03 18.85 -9.17
N ALA A 213 24.03 17.75 -9.93
CA ALA A 213 24.45 16.45 -9.41
C ALA A 213 25.98 16.44 -9.18
N GLY A 214 26.44 15.75 -8.13
CA GLY A 214 27.88 15.63 -7.84
C GLY A 214 28.52 16.83 -7.14
N VAL A 215 27.78 17.93 -6.92
CA VAL A 215 28.28 19.11 -6.19
C VAL A 215 28.39 18.89 -4.68
N GLY A 216 28.53 17.67 -4.16
CA GLY A 216 28.76 17.44 -2.72
C GLY A 216 27.61 17.81 -1.78
N LYS A 217 26.34 17.70 -2.21
CA LYS A 217 25.18 17.92 -1.34
C LYS A 217 25.18 16.97 -0.13
N THR A 218 25.62 15.74 -0.34
CA THR A 218 25.77 14.70 0.69
C THR A 218 26.74 15.15 1.79
N SER A 219 27.84 15.81 1.43
CA SER A 219 28.84 16.31 2.39
C SER A 219 28.26 17.32 3.39
N ILE A 220 27.16 18.01 3.05
CA ILE A 220 26.46 18.90 3.98
C ILE A 220 25.76 18.11 5.09
N VAL A 221 25.13 16.99 4.72
CA VAL A 221 24.43 16.10 5.66
C VAL A 221 25.43 15.35 6.55
N GLU A 222 26.56 14.94 5.99
CA GLU A 222 27.65 14.31 6.74
C GLU A 222 28.29 15.30 7.72
N GLY A 223 28.52 16.55 7.31
CA GLY A 223 28.97 17.63 8.19
C GLY A 223 27.97 17.92 9.32
N LEU A 224 26.66 17.82 9.06
CA LEU A 224 25.64 17.91 10.10
C LEU A 224 25.75 16.76 11.10
N ALA A 225 25.88 15.51 10.64
CA ALA A 225 26.06 14.36 11.51
C ALA A 225 27.31 14.50 12.40
N GLN A 226 28.40 15.03 11.85
CA GLN A 226 29.61 15.32 12.61
C GLN A 226 29.38 16.40 13.68
N LYS A 227 28.75 17.54 13.34
CA LYS A 227 28.45 18.60 14.33
C LYS A 227 27.52 18.09 15.45
N VAL A 228 26.57 17.21 15.14
CA VAL A 228 25.67 16.59 16.14
C VAL A 228 26.47 15.72 17.11
N VAL A 229 27.38 14.89 16.60
CA VAL A 229 28.26 14.03 17.43
C VAL A 229 29.23 14.85 18.28
N ASP A 230 29.81 15.91 17.71
CA ASP A 230 30.70 16.84 18.42
C ASP A 230 29.97 17.70 19.47
N GLY A 231 28.63 17.68 19.51
CA GLY A 231 27.82 18.54 20.38
C GLY A 231 27.82 20.03 19.98
N LYS A 232 28.32 20.36 18.77
CA LYS A 232 28.40 21.72 18.21
C LYS A 232 27.11 22.12 17.48
N VAL A 233 25.96 21.79 18.08
CA VAL A 233 24.62 22.12 17.56
C VAL A 233 23.75 22.74 18.66
N PRO A 234 22.73 23.55 18.29
CA PRO A 234 21.76 24.08 19.25
C PRO A 234 21.05 22.98 20.04
N GLU A 235 20.53 23.33 21.22
CA GLU A 235 19.86 22.37 22.13
C GLU A 235 18.81 21.47 21.47
N PRO A 236 17.93 21.95 20.56
CA PRO A 236 16.92 21.10 19.92
C PRO A 236 17.50 19.96 19.06
N LEU A 237 18.77 20.08 18.63
CA LEU A 237 19.41 19.10 17.75
C LEU A 237 20.43 18.23 18.49
N LYS A 238 20.64 18.45 19.80
CA LYS A 238 21.54 17.62 20.59
C LYS A 238 20.99 16.19 20.67
N ASN A 239 21.87 15.20 20.66
CA ASN A 239 21.56 13.78 20.80
C ASN A 239 20.60 13.20 19.74
N LEU A 240 20.34 13.91 18.63
CA LEU A 240 19.59 13.35 17.51
C LEU A 240 20.43 12.34 16.73
N LYS A 241 19.75 11.39 16.09
CA LYS A 241 20.35 10.48 15.13
C LYS A 241 20.05 10.95 13.71
N VAL A 242 21.04 10.88 12.84
CA VAL A 242 20.89 11.23 11.43
C VAL A 242 20.96 9.94 10.62
N TYR A 243 19.86 9.61 9.97
CA TYR A 243 19.75 8.45 9.08
C TYR A 243 19.70 8.90 7.63
N SER A 244 20.40 8.19 6.76
CA SER A 244 20.28 8.29 5.31
C SER A 244 19.43 7.14 4.79
N LEU A 245 18.35 7.43 4.08
CA LEU A 245 17.48 6.41 3.48
C LEU A 245 18.08 5.93 2.15
N ASP A 246 18.29 4.62 2.02
CA ASP A 246 18.80 4.02 0.79
C ASP A 246 17.64 3.56 -0.12
N MET A 247 17.43 4.31 -1.20
CA MET A 247 16.40 4.01 -2.18
C MET A 247 16.68 2.71 -2.95
N GLY A 248 17.95 2.35 -3.14
CA GLY A 248 18.34 1.11 -3.81
C GLY A 248 17.96 -0.11 -2.98
N LEU A 249 18.19 -0.08 -1.67
CA LEU A 249 17.77 -1.15 -0.75
C LEU A 249 16.25 -1.27 -0.64
N LEU A 250 15.54 -0.14 -0.67
CA LEU A 250 14.08 -0.16 -0.67
C LEU A 250 13.51 -0.84 -1.92
N LEU A 251 14.11 -0.62 -3.09
CA LEU A 251 13.69 -1.21 -4.37
C LEU A 251 14.20 -2.65 -4.56
N ALA A 252 15.32 -3.00 -3.94
CA ALA A 252 15.91 -4.32 -4.07
C ALA A 252 14.94 -5.41 -3.58
N GLY A 253 14.64 -6.36 -4.45
CA GLY A 253 13.75 -7.48 -4.14
C GLY A 253 12.25 -7.13 -4.09
N THR A 254 11.86 -5.88 -4.40
CA THR A 254 10.42 -5.58 -4.60
C THR A 254 10.00 -6.05 -5.98
N LYS A 255 9.01 -6.93 -6.07
CA LYS A 255 8.37 -7.36 -7.33
C LYS A 255 7.18 -6.48 -7.71
N PHE A 256 6.58 -5.82 -6.72
CA PHE A 256 5.39 -5.02 -6.88
C PHE A 256 5.54 -3.65 -6.22
N ARG A 257 4.90 -2.62 -6.81
CA ARG A 257 4.90 -1.25 -6.28
C ARG A 257 4.41 -1.14 -4.83
N GLY A 258 3.42 -1.96 -4.44
CA GLY A 258 2.89 -1.96 -3.07
C GLY A 258 3.93 -2.39 -2.02
N GLU A 259 4.89 -3.25 -2.37
CA GLU A 259 5.93 -3.69 -1.42
C GLU A 259 6.89 -2.54 -1.08
N PHE A 260 7.18 -1.68 -2.07
CA PHE A 260 7.98 -0.48 -1.84
C PHE A 260 7.26 0.51 -0.91
N GLU A 261 5.96 0.73 -1.14
CA GLU A 261 5.13 1.63 -0.33
C GLU A 261 5.00 1.11 1.11
N GLU A 262 4.83 -0.21 1.30
CA GLU A 262 4.80 -0.86 2.62
C GLU A 262 6.12 -0.67 3.37
N ARG A 263 7.27 -0.91 2.71
CA ARG A 263 8.60 -0.71 3.31
C ARG A 263 8.82 0.75 3.73
N LEU A 264 8.44 1.70 2.88
CA LEU A 264 8.54 3.12 3.20
C LEU A 264 7.65 3.50 4.39
N LYS A 265 6.40 3.00 4.42
CA LYS A 265 5.46 3.22 5.53
C LYS A 265 6.02 2.66 6.84
N ASN A 266 6.64 1.48 6.81
CA ASN A 266 7.27 0.88 7.99
C ASN A 266 8.42 1.74 8.52
N VAL A 267 9.29 2.25 7.65
CA VAL A 267 10.39 3.16 8.06
C VAL A 267 9.83 4.44 8.70
N VAL A 268 8.83 5.08 8.08
CA VAL A 268 8.21 6.31 8.61
C VAL A 268 7.52 6.05 9.96
N THR A 269 6.86 4.90 10.10
CA THR A 269 6.17 4.52 11.34
C THR A 269 7.16 4.35 12.48
N VAL A 270 8.32 3.73 12.24
CA VAL A 270 9.38 3.58 13.25
C VAL A 270 9.96 4.93 13.67
N ILE A 271 10.15 5.87 12.73
CA ILE A 271 10.65 7.21 13.04
C ILE A 271 9.63 8.01 13.87
N THR A 272 8.34 7.88 13.55
CA THR A 272 7.26 8.63 14.23
C THR A 272 6.93 8.04 15.61
N SER A 273 7.19 6.75 15.84
CA SER A 273 6.96 6.11 17.14
C SER A 273 8.13 6.24 18.12
N GLN A 274 9.30 6.70 17.66
CA GLN A 274 10.51 6.94 18.46
C GLN A 274 10.58 8.38 19.03
N ASP A 275 9.44 8.96 19.40
CA ASP A 275 9.40 10.24 20.15
C ASP A 275 10.06 10.11 21.53
#